data_AF-A0A3B9BAC3-F1
#
_entry.id   AF-A0A3B9BAC3-F1
#
_cell.length_a   1.000
_cell.length_b   1.000
_cell.length_c   1.000
_cell.angle_alpha   90.00
_cell.angle_beta   90.00
_cell.angle_gamma   90.00
#
_symmetry.space_group_name_H-M   'P 1'
#
loop_
_entity.id
_entity.type
_entity.pdbx_description
1 polymer ?
#
loop_
_entity_poly.entity_id
_entity_poly.type
_entity_poly.pdbx_seq_one_letter_code
_entity_poly.pdbx_strand_id
1 'polypeptide(L)'
;MQNLPNMNDNPSDKDTTNNRTSPKSQTREELRTDRQLRRDLRKRLKLGEDVGEELLACEGRIEVLNRELLSIEEGGHEIFLAAKETISPKLNYPEKKKELKLKIQQVNDEITQLQNGLIENKGDDRKVSSLTKEVSMRKLELDNLESEMKALLQFNHTQFLAIKENGKQQQDLDHQIESLEEEKKTLNLELIEANENFNMQEISVIQEKLSVVKDKIRELTMPEDPLLGVFEDEDGDPFIEK
;
A
#
# COMPACT_ATOMS: atom_id res chain seq x y z
N MET A 1 -39.09 -50.54 -34.84
CA MET A 1 -38.75 -49.11 -34.73
C MET A 1 -39.53 -48.55 -33.57
N GLN A 2 -38.85 -48.36 -32.45
CA GLN A 2 -39.41 -47.95 -31.15
C GLN A 2 -39.41 -46.42 -31.09
N ASN A 3 -40.56 -45.82 -30.79
CA ASN A 3 -40.66 -44.43 -30.35
C ASN A 3 -41.08 -44.44 -28.88
N LEU A 4 -40.17 -44.00 -28.01
CA LEU A 4 -40.38 -43.77 -26.58
C LEU A 4 -40.10 -42.29 -26.26
N PRO A 5 -40.72 -41.76 -25.18
CA PRO A 5 -41.04 -40.35 -25.01
C PRO A 5 -39.88 -39.48 -24.50
N ASN A 6 -39.94 -38.22 -24.91
CA ASN A 6 -39.07 -37.12 -24.49
C ASN A 6 -39.30 -36.80 -22.99
N MET A 7 -38.40 -37.28 -22.14
CA MET A 7 -38.19 -36.79 -20.78
C MET A 7 -36.89 -36.00 -20.80
N ASN A 8 -36.98 -34.67 -20.78
CA ASN A 8 -35.86 -33.85 -20.36
C ASN A 8 -36.32 -33.02 -19.17
N ASP A 9 -36.18 -33.64 -18.00
CA ASP A 9 -36.06 -32.91 -16.74
C ASP A 9 -34.78 -32.06 -16.82
N ASN A 10 -34.93 -30.75 -16.83
CA ASN A 10 -33.88 -29.90 -16.26
C ASN A 10 -34.52 -28.63 -15.67
N PRO A 11 -34.76 -28.58 -14.35
CA PRO A 11 -34.95 -27.34 -13.62
C PRO A 11 -33.59 -26.93 -13.03
N SER A 12 -32.99 -25.88 -13.56
CA SER A 12 -31.90 -25.14 -12.89
C SER A 12 -31.76 -23.81 -13.62
N ASP A 13 -32.57 -22.86 -13.19
CA ASP A 13 -32.17 -21.74 -12.35
C ASP A 13 -31.64 -20.58 -13.19
N LYS A 14 -32.56 -19.64 -13.39
CA LYS A 14 -32.22 -18.23 -13.39
C LYS A 14 -31.49 -17.96 -12.08
N ASP A 15 -30.29 -17.40 -12.10
CA ASP A 15 -30.01 -16.25 -11.24
C ASP A 15 -28.71 -15.52 -11.57
N THR A 16 -28.85 -14.20 -11.59
CA THR A 16 -27.85 -13.17 -11.26
C THR A 16 -26.63 -13.01 -12.17
N THR A 17 -26.78 -12.09 -13.12
CA THR A 17 -25.73 -11.15 -13.54
C THR A 17 -25.18 -10.40 -12.32
N ASN A 18 -24.26 -11.02 -11.59
CA ASN A 18 -23.49 -10.37 -10.56
C ASN A 18 -22.45 -9.46 -11.23
N ASN A 19 -22.69 -8.14 -11.14
CA ASN A 19 -21.71 -7.09 -11.36
C ASN A 19 -20.59 -7.18 -10.29
N ARG A 20 -19.85 -8.30 -10.27
CA ARG A 20 -18.66 -8.44 -9.43
C ARG A 20 -17.51 -7.75 -10.15
N THR A 21 -17.31 -6.47 -9.82
CA THR A 21 -16.06 -5.76 -10.13
C THR A 21 -14.91 -6.66 -9.74
N SER A 22 -14.06 -7.04 -10.69
CA SER A 22 -12.97 -7.98 -10.40
C SER A 22 -12.06 -7.42 -9.30
N PRO A 23 -11.44 -8.25 -8.45
CA PRO A 23 -10.51 -7.79 -7.41
C PRO A 23 -9.46 -6.84 -8.00
N LYS A 24 -8.95 -7.16 -9.20
CA LYS A 24 -8.05 -6.31 -9.99
C LYS A 24 -8.60 -4.92 -10.27
N SER A 25 -9.88 -4.81 -10.63
CA SER A 25 -10.53 -3.54 -10.91
C SER A 25 -10.77 -2.73 -9.64
N GLN A 26 -11.11 -3.37 -8.52
CA GLN A 26 -11.28 -2.72 -7.22
C GLN A 26 -9.95 -2.16 -6.70
N THR A 27 -8.88 -2.98 -6.68
CA THR A 27 -7.54 -2.54 -6.26
C THR A 27 -7.03 -1.39 -7.14
N ARG A 28 -7.34 -1.38 -8.44
CA ARG A 28 -7.01 -0.27 -9.36
C ARG A 28 -7.77 1.03 -9.05
N GLU A 29 -9.02 0.94 -8.62
CA GLU A 29 -9.84 2.09 -8.24
C GLU A 29 -9.35 2.72 -6.93
N GLU A 30 -9.02 1.88 -5.94
CA GLU A 30 -8.39 2.32 -4.68
C GLU A 30 -7.04 3.00 -4.94
N LEU A 31 -6.21 2.41 -5.82
CA LEU A 31 -4.92 2.98 -6.18
C LEU A 31 -5.05 4.35 -6.86
N ARG A 32 -6.08 4.56 -7.68
CA ARG A 32 -6.37 5.88 -8.28
C ARG A 32 -6.75 6.90 -7.22
N THR A 33 -7.58 6.50 -6.26
CA THR A 33 -8.03 7.36 -5.16
C THR A 33 -6.86 7.78 -4.28
N ASP A 34 -6.00 6.85 -3.89
CA ASP A 34 -4.83 7.14 -3.05
C ASP A 34 -3.76 7.94 -3.80
N ARG A 35 -3.57 7.71 -5.10
CA ARG A 35 -2.69 8.56 -5.92
C ARG A 35 -3.18 10.01 -5.98
N GLN A 36 -4.50 10.21 -6.03
CA GLN A 36 -5.08 11.54 -5.99
C GLN A 36 -4.89 12.19 -4.61
N LEU A 37 -5.16 11.47 -3.54
CA LEU A 37 -4.93 11.93 -2.17
C LEU A 37 -3.46 12.32 -1.93
N ARG A 38 -2.50 11.50 -2.40
CA ARG A 38 -1.06 11.79 -2.32
C ARG A 38 -0.71 13.12 -2.99
N ARG A 39 -1.30 13.41 -4.16
CA ARG A 39 -1.06 14.69 -4.86
C ARG A 39 -1.57 15.87 -4.04
N ASP A 40 -2.72 15.74 -3.41
CA ASP A 40 -3.31 16.82 -2.63
C ASP A 40 -2.57 17.03 -1.30
N LEU A 41 -2.13 15.96 -0.64
CA LEU A 41 -1.25 16.03 0.54
C LEU A 41 0.10 16.68 0.20
N ARG A 42 0.71 16.37 -0.95
CA ARG A 42 1.95 17.03 -1.40
C ARG A 42 1.75 18.53 -1.65
N LYS A 43 0.59 18.96 -2.14
CA LYS A 43 0.28 20.40 -2.29
C LYS A 43 0.17 21.07 -0.92
N ARG A 44 -0.57 20.47 0.01
CA ARG A 44 -0.74 20.97 1.39
C ARG A 44 0.61 21.07 2.12
N LEU A 45 1.48 20.07 1.96
CA LEU A 45 2.83 20.11 2.52
C LEU A 45 3.66 21.26 1.95
N LYS A 46 3.56 21.54 0.64
CA LYS A 46 4.21 22.71 0.01
C LYS A 46 3.68 24.05 0.51
N LEU A 47 2.43 24.08 0.95
CA LEU A 47 1.80 25.26 1.57
C LEU A 47 2.17 25.41 3.07
N GLY A 48 2.99 24.50 3.62
CA GLY A 48 3.47 24.54 5.00
C GLY A 48 2.53 23.88 6.00
N GLU A 49 1.52 23.13 5.55
CA GLU A 49 0.66 22.34 6.44
C GLU A 49 1.41 21.12 6.98
N ASP A 50 1.17 20.78 8.25
CA ASP A 50 1.72 19.59 8.89
C ASP A 50 0.92 18.34 8.50
N VAL A 51 1.20 17.85 7.29
CA VAL A 51 0.56 16.65 6.69
C VAL A 51 1.55 15.52 6.46
N GLY A 52 2.72 15.56 7.09
CA GLY A 52 3.80 14.60 6.88
C GLY A 52 3.41 13.17 7.24
N GLU A 53 2.73 13.00 8.39
CA GLU A 53 2.25 11.67 8.82
C GLU A 53 1.16 11.13 7.89
N GLU A 54 0.24 11.99 7.42
CA GLU A 54 -0.83 11.62 6.48
C GLU A 54 -0.27 11.19 5.12
N LEU A 55 0.76 11.91 4.64
CA LEU A 55 1.43 11.61 3.38
C LEU A 55 2.14 10.25 3.43
N LEU A 56 2.86 9.96 4.52
CA LEU A 56 3.53 8.68 4.73
C LEU A 56 2.53 7.52 4.78
N ALA A 57 1.41 7.69 5.48
CA ALA A 57 0.36 6.69 5.53
C ALA A 57 -0.23 6.44 4.12
N CYS A 58 -0.47 7.51 3.35
CA CYS A 58 -0.97 7.41 1.98
C CYS A 58 0.04 6.68 1.06
N GLU A 59 1.34 6.94 1.21
CA GLU A 59 2.38 6.25 0.44
C GLU A 59 2.46 4.76 0.78
N GLY A 60 2.37 4.40 2.06
CA GLY A 60 2.33 2.99 2.49
C GLY A 60 1.10 2.24 1.94
N ARG A 61 -0.08 2.86 1.90
CA ARG A 61 -1.27 2.23 1.30
C ARG A 61 -1.09 1.97 -0.20
N ILE A 62 -0.52 2.92 -0.94
CA ILE A 62 -0.21 2.75 -2.37
C ILE A 62 0.73 1.56 -2.60
N GLU A 63 1.75 1.39 -1.76
CA GLU A 63 2.68 0.27 -1.87
C GLU A 63 1.98 -1.08 -1.67
N VAL A 64 1.13 -1.19 -0.65
CA VAL A 64 0.34 -2.40 -0.39
C VAL A 64 -0.58 -2.71 -1.57
N LEU A 65 -1.27 -1.71 -2.13
CA LEU A 65 -2.15 -1.87 -3.30
C LEU A 65 -1.39 -2.31 -4.56
N ASN A 66 -0.16 -1.81 -4.77
CA ASN A 66 0.68 -2.26 -5.88
C ASN A 66 1.08 -3.74 -5.71
N ARG A 67 1.47 -4.16 -4.50
CA ARG A 67 1.79 -5.58 -4.23
C ARG A 67 0.56 -6.48 -4.34
N GLU A 68 -0.62 -5.97 -4.01
CA GLU A 68 -1.88 -6.69 -4.19
C GLU A 68 -2.17 -6.93 -5.66
N LEU A 69 -1.96 -5.93 -6.52
CA LEU A 69 -2.11 -6.08 -7.97
C LEU A 69 -1.16 -7.14 -8.54
N LEU A 70 0.11 -7.12 -8.12
CA LEU A 70 1.09 -8.14 -8.50
C LEU A 70 0.64 -9.53 -8.06
N SER A 71 0.18 -9.66 -6.81
CA SER A 71 -0.29 -10.95 -6.30
C SER A 71 -1.55 -11.47 -7.01
N ILE A 72 -2.45 -10.59 -7.47
CA ILE A 72 -3.58 -10.98 -8.32
C ILE A 72 -3.10 -11.54 -9.66
N GLU A 73 -2.07 -10.93 -10.24
CA GLU A 73 -1.48 -11.36 -11.51
C GLU A 73 -0.74 -12.70 -11.39
N GLU A 74 -0.10 -12.94 -10.25
CA GLU A 74 0.56 -14.21 -9.91
C GLU A 74 -0.40 -15.31 -9.42
N GLY A 75 -1.70 -15.02 -9.32
CA GLY A 75 -2.70 -15.95 -8.78
C GLY A 75 -2.60 -16.17 -7.26
N GLY A 76 -1.80 -15.38 -6.56
CA GLY A 76 -1.56 -15.46 -5.12
C GLY A 76 -2.47 -14.58 -4.26
N HIS A 77 -3.53 -13.99 -4.83
CA HIS A 77 -4.35 -12.96 -4.16
C HIS A 77 -4.85 -13.38 -2.78
N GLU A 78 -5.32 -14.62 -2.59
CA GLU A 78 -5.79 -15.11 -1.29
C GLU A 78 -4.67 -15.17 -0.24
N ILE A 79 -3.48 -15.62 -0.64
CA ILE A 79 -2.29 -15.67 0.23
C ILE A 79 -1.85 -14.25 0.58
N PHE A 80 -1.88 -13.35 -0.40
CA PHE A 80 -1.56 -11.95 -0.17
C PHE A 80 -2.58 -11.26 0.72
N LEU A 81 -3.89 -11.55 0.60
CA LEU A 81 -4.89 -11.01 1.53
C LEU A 81 -4.66 -11.52 2.96
N ALA A 82 -4.40 -12.82 3.14
CA ALA A 82 -4.06 -13.38 4.44
C ALA A 82 -2.77 -12.77 5.02
N ALA A 83 -1.76 -12.55 4.17
CA ALA A 83 -0.52 -11.88 4.54
C ALA A 83 -0.75 -10.40 4.82
N LYS A 84 -1.58 -9.69 4.05
CA LYS A 84 -1.98 -8.29 4.25
C LYS A 84 -2.71 -8.13 5.57
N GLU A 85 -3.59 -9.07 5.94
CA GLU A 85 -4.24 -9.09 7.25
C GLU A 85 -3.22 -9.27 8.39
N THR A 86 -2.19 -10.10 8.16
CA THR A 86 -1.15 -10.41 9.16
C THR A 86 -0.05 -9.34 9.28
N ILE A 87 0.33 -8.73 8.15
CA ILE A 87 1.49 -7.83 7.98
C ILE A 87 1.07 -6.37 7.92
N SER A 88 -0.22 -6.05 7.67
CA SER A 88 -0.71 -4.67 7.69
C SER A 88 -0.15 -4.00 8.93
N PRO A 89 0.75 -3.00 8.77
CA PRO A 89 1.38 -2.35 9.90
C PRO A 89 0.24 -1.70 10.63
N LYS A 90 -0.20 -2.32 11.75
CA LYS A 90 -1.44 -2.03 12.49
C LYS A 90 -1.94 -0.65 12.08
N LEU A 91 -2.83 -0.58 11.07
CA LEU A 91 -3.27 0.68 10.45
C LEU A 91 -3.79 1.66 11.52
N ASN A 92 -4.13 1.10 12.66
CA ASN A 92 -4.37 1.67 13.95
C ASN A 92 -3.12 2.26 14.65
N TYR A 93 -1.98 2.59 14.02
CA TYR A 93 -0.87 3.27 14.73
C TYR A 93 -1.33 4.57 15.38
N PRO A 94 -2.10 5.44 14.69
CA PRO A 94 -2.66 6.65 15.31
C PRO A 94 -3.62 6.31 16.44
N GLU A 95 -4.45 5.29 16.27
CA GLU A 95 -5.44 4.85 17.25
C GLU A 95 -4.78 4.22 18.48
N LYS A 96 -3.80 3.35 18.30
CA LYS A 96 -3.02 2.68 19.35
C LYS A 96 -2.16 3.68 20.10
N LYS A 97 -1.55 4.67 19.42
CA LYS A 97 -0.84 5.80 20.04
C LYS A 97 -1.80 6.64 20.89
N LYS A 98 -3.01 6.92 20.39
CA LYS A 98 -4.04 7.66 21.12
C LYS A 98 -4.56 6.88 22.33
N GLU A 99 -4.82 5.59 22.18
CA GLU A 99 -5.26 4.70 23.25
C GLU A 99 -4.19 4.56 24.34
N LEU A 100 -2.92 4.36 23.97
CA LEU A 100 -1.81 4.33 24.93
C LEU A 100 -1.68 5.66 25.67
N LYS A 101 -1.80 6.80 24.99
CA LYS A 101 -1.78 8.13 25.64
C LYS A 101 -2.90 8.27 26.67
N LEU A 102 -4.11 7.84 26.32
CA LEU A 102 -5.26 7.87 27.24
C LEU A 102 -5.02 6.98 28.46
N LYS A 103 -4.50 5.77 28.27
CA LYS A 103 -4.16 4.86 29.37
C LYS A 103 -3.07 5.41 30.29
N ILE A 104 -2.01 5.97 29.72
CA ILE A 104 -0.94 6.65 30.48
C ILE A 104 -1.52 7.81 31.31
N GLN A 105 -2.43 8.59 30.74
CA GLN A 105 -3.07 9.70 31.45
C GLN A 105 -3.95 9.21 32.60
N GLN A 106 -4.78 8.19 32.36
CA GLN A 106 -5.62 7.57 33.39
C GLN A 106 -4.81 7.03 34.57
N VAL A 107 -3.73 6.28 34.30
CA VAL A 107 -2.86 5.74 35.35
C VAL A 107 -2.17 6.87 36.13
N ASN A 108 -1.77 7.96 35.47
CA ASN A 108 -1.22 9.13 36.17
C ASN A 108 -2.25 9.83 37.07
N ASP A 109 -3.50 9.95 36.62
CA ASP A 109 -4.59 10.51 37.42
C ASP A 109 -4.87 9.64 38.65
N GLU A 110 -4.89 8.31 38.50
CA GLU A 110 -5.05 7.35 39.59
C GLU A 110 -3.87 7.41 40.58
N ILE A 111 -2.62 7.50 40.10
CA ILE A 111 -1.44 7.70 40.95
C ILE A 111 -1.58 8.98 41.75
N THR A 112 -2.04 10.07 41.13
CA THR A 112 -2.23 11.38 41.79
C THR A 112 -3.31 11.29 42.87
N GLN A 113 -4.43 10.62 42.58
CA GLN A 113 -5.49 10.38 43.57
C GLN A 113 -5.01 9.55 44.76
N LEU A 114 -4.27 8.46 44.51
CA LEU A 114 -3.69 7.62 45.55
C LEU A 114 -2.66 8.38 46.39
N GLN A 115 -1.86 9.25 45.77
CA GLN A 115 -0.91 10.13 46.46
C GLN A 115 -1.61 11.17 47.34
N ASN A 116 -2.72 11.75 46.88
CA ASN A 116 -3.55 12.64 47.70
C ASN A 116 -4.17 11.88 48.89
N GLY A 117 -4.67 10.67 48.67
CA GLY A 117 -5.17 9.80 49.74
C GLY A 117 -4.10 9.44 50.78
N LEU A 118 -2.85 9.29 50.36
CA LEU A 118 -1.69 9.12 51.24
C LEU A 118 -1.44 10.36 52.11
N ILE A 119 -1.65 11.56 51.56
CA ILE A 119 -1.49 12.83 52.30
C ILE A 119 -2.61 13.00 53.34
N GLU A 120 -3.83 12.61 53.01
CA GLU A 120 -5.00 12.71 53.89
C GLU A 120 -4.99 11.68 55.02
N ASN A 121 -4.45 10.48 54.78
CA ASN A 121 -4.47 9.37 55.73
C ASN A 121 -3.15 9.19 56.50
N LYS A 122 -2.31 10.23 56.61
CA LYS A 122 -0.98 10.19 57.25
C LYS A 122 -0.92 9.60 58.68
N GLY A 123 -2.05 9.46 59.37
CA GLY A 123 -2.15 8.90 60.72
C GLY A 123 -2.58 7.43 60.82
N ASP A 124 -2.91 6.76 59.71
CA ASP A 124 -3.36 5.36 59.70
C ASP A 124 -2.35 4.48 58.95
N ASP A 125 -1.39 3.90 59.69
CA ASP A 125 -0.29 3.09 59.15
C ASP A 125 -0.76 1.93 58.27
N ARG A 126 -1.92 1.33 58.57
CA ARG A 126 -2.46 0.23 57.75
C ARG A 126 -2.92 0.74 56.39
N LYS A 127 -3.66 1.85 56.36
CA LYS A 127 -4.09 2.48 55.11
C LYS A 127 -2.91 3.03 54.31
N VAL A 128 -1.97 3.70 54.97
CA VAL A 128 -0.74 4.20 54.36
C VAL A 128 0.05 3.07 53.70
N SER A 129 0.23 1.93 54.38
CA SER A 129 0.91 0.77 53.81
C SER A 129 0.18 0.21 52.57
N SER A 130 -1.15 0.09 52.62
CA SER A 130 -1.94 -0.38 51.47
C SER A 130 -1.87 0.55 50.27
N LEU A 131 -2.06 1.86 50.47
CA LEU A 131 -1.98 2.87 49.42
C LEU A 131 -0.58 2.95 48.82
N THR A 132 0.48 2.80 49.63
CA THR A 132 1.87 2.80 49.16
C THR A 132 2.15 1.62 48.22
N LYS A 133 1.61 0.43 48.53
CA LYS A 133 1.71 -0.73 47.64
C LYS A 133 0.98 -0.48 46.33
N GLU A 134 -0.21 0.10 46.40
CA GLU A 134 -1.03 0.38 45.22
C GLU A 134 -0.39 1.43 44.31
N VAL A 135 0.13 2.52 44.86
CA VAL A 135 0.95 3.51 44.12
C VAL A 135 2.16 2.84 43.45
N SER A 136 2.84 1.94 44.15
CA SER A 136 4.00 1.24 43.59
C SER A 136 3.60 0.35 42.41
N MET A 137 2.47 -0.36 42.49
CA MET A 137 1.97 -1.16 41.37
C MET A 137 1.57 -0.31 40.16
N ARG A 138 0.86 0.81 40.40
CA ARG A 138 0.45 1.72 39.31
C ARG A 138 1.64 2.42 38.66
N LYS A 139 2.69 2.74 39.41
CA LYS A 139 3.96 3.25 38.83
C LYS A 139 4.64 2.21 37.93
N LEU A 140 4.65 0.94 38.34
CA LEU A 140 5.18 -0.14 37.50
C LEU A 140 4.36 -0.30 36.21
N GLU A 141 3.04 -0.20 36.30
CA GLU A 141 2.14 -0.18 35.14
C GLU A 141 2.43 0.99 34.20
N LEU A 142 2.64 2.19 34.76
CA LEU A 142 3.03 3.38 34.01
C LEU A 142 4.35 3.17 33.27
N ASP A 143 5.38 2.65 33.94
CA ASP A 143 6.69 2.38 33.33
C ASP A 143 6.58 1.40 32.14
N ASN A 144 5.73 0.37 32.28
CA ASN A 144 5.46 -0.58 31.20
C ASN A 144 4.77 0.08 30.01
N LEU A 145 3.75 0.92 30.25
CA LEU A 145 3.04 1.66 29.20
C LEU A 145 3.95 2.67 28.49
N GLU A 146 4.83 3.35 29.23
CA GLU A 146 5.83 4.26 28.65
C GLU A 146 6.88 3.52 27.82
N SER A 147 7.30 2.33 28.28
CA SER A 147 8.20 1.46 27.52
C SER A 147 7.55 0.99 26.21
N GLU A 148 6.26 0.60 26.25
CA GLU A 148 5.51 0.25 25.04
C GLU A 148 5.37 1.45 24.10
N MET A 149 5.11 2.67 24.61
CA MET A 149 5.08 3.88 23.78
C MET A 149 6.42 4.13 23.09
N LYS A 150 7.53 3.98 23.81
CA LYS A 150 8.89 4.13 23.25
C LYS A 150 9.16 3.11 22.17
N ALA A 151 8.81 1.84 22.40
CA ALA A 151 8.96 0.79 21.40
C ALA A 151 8.12 1.06 20.14
N LEU A 152 6.88 1.53 20.33
CA LEU A 152 5.99 1.92 19.23
C LEU A 152 6.57 3.06 18.39
N LEU A 153 7.16 4.08 19.03
CA LEU A 153 7.82 5.20 18.37
C LEU A 153 9.10 4.78 17.65
N GLN A 154 9.91 3.92 18.27
CA GLN A 154 11.14 3.39 17.66
C GLN A 154 10.86 2.54 16.43
N PHE A 155 9.85 1.66 16.50
CA PHE A 155 9.40 0.88 15.35
C PHE A 155 8.97 1.78 14.18
N ASN A 156 8.24 2.85 14.48
CA ASN A 156 7.84 3.83 13.47
C ASN A 156 9.05 4.57 12.87
N HIS A 157 10.03 4.95 13.69
CA HIS A 157 11.23 5.63 13.22
C HIS A 157 12.11 4.74 12.31
N THR A 158 12.31 3.47 12.68
CA THR A 158 13.06 2.52 11.84
C THR A 158 12.35 2.27 10.51
N GLN A 159 11.02 2.14 10.52
CA GLN A 159 10.22 2.08 9.30
C GLN A 159 10.34 3.36 8.47
N PHE A 160 10.29 4.54 9.09
CA PHE A 160 10.45 5.82 8.41
C PHE A 160 11.81 5.96 7.71
N LEU A 161 12.90 5.51 8.33
CA LEU A 161 14.22 5.53 7.70
C LEU A 161 14.30 4.58 6.50
N ALA A 162 13.77 3.36 6.65
CA ALA A 162 13.72 2.39 5.55
C ALA A 162 12.85 2.87 4.37
N ILE A 163 11.68 3.46 4.67
CA ILE A 163 10.78 4.05 3.66
C ILE A 163 11.41 5.27 3.02
N LYS A 164 12.15 6.10 3.75
CA LYS A 164 12.84 7.27 3.19
C LYS A 164 13.99 6.88 2.25
N GLU A 165 14.71 5.82 2.57
CA GLU A 165 15.80 5.29 1.73
C GLU A 165 15.23 4.68 0.44
N ASN A 166 14.18 3.86 0.55
CA ASN A 166 13.47 3.31 -0.61
C ASN A 166 12.71 4.39 -1.41
N GLY A 167 12.17 5.39 -0.74
CA GLY A 167 11.41 6.48 -1.36
C GLY A 167 12.27 7.39 -2.22
N LYS A 168 13.55 7.58 -1.88
CA LYS A 168 14.51 8.26 -2.76
C LYS A 168 14.77 7.46 -4.03
N GLN A 169 15.00 6.16 -3.89
CA GLN A 169 15.23 5.26 -5.02
C GLN A 169 13.99 5.20 -5.93
N GLN A 170 12.79 5.11 -5.35
CA GLN A 170 11.54 5.13 -6.10
C GLN A 170 11.28 6.49 -6.75
N GLN A 171 11.62 7.60 -6.08
CA GLN A 171 11.49 8.93 -6.67
C GLN A 171 12.43 9.11 -7.88
N ASP A 172 13.65 8.58 -7.80
CA ASP A 172 14.61 8.62 -8.91
C ASP A 172 14.13 7.75 -10.08
N LEU A 173 13.52 6.58 -9.80
CA LEU A 173 12.89 5.73 -10.81
C LEU A 173 11.67 6.41 -11.46
N ASP A 174 10.79 7.00 -10.65
CA ASP A 174 9.60 7.72 -11.13
C ASP A 174 10.01 8.90 -12.03
N HIS A 175 11.06 9.65 -11.68
CA HIS A 175 11.60 10.73 -12.51
C HIS A 175 12.21 10.24 -13.83
N GLN A 176 12.89 9.07 -13.81
CA GLN A 176 13.42 8.47 -15.03
C GLN A 176 12.29 7.99 -15.96
N ILE A 177 11.24 7.38 -15.41
CA ILE A 177 10.06 6.97 -16.18
C ILE A 177 9.34 8.20 -16.76
N GLU A 178 9.16 9.26 -15.98
CA GLU A 178 8.53 10.51 -16.43
C GLU A 178 9.30 11.14 -17.59
N SER A 179 10.64 11.21 -17.49
CA SER A 179 11.50 11.69 -18.57
C SER A 179 11.36 10.85 -19.85
N LEU A 180 11.31 9.52 -19.73
CA LEU A 180 11.16 8.62 -20.89
C LEU A 180 9.74 8.72 -21.50
N GLU A 181 8.71 8.95 -20.69
CA GLU A 181 7.36 9.20 -21.17
C GLU A 181 7.24 10.52 -21.93
N GLU A 182 7.97 11.55 -21.52
CA GLU A 182 8.07 12.82 -22.25
C GLU A 182 8.81 12.63 -23.58
N GLU A 183 9.95 11.94 -23.59
CA GLU A 183 10.70 11.59 -24.80
C GLU A 183 9.84 10.76 -25.78
N LYS A 184 9.06 9.81 -25.27
CA LYS A 184 8.09 9.05 -26.07
C LYS A 184 7.03 9.96 -26.70
N LYS A 185 6.53 10.97 -25.97
CA LYS A 185 5.54 11.92 -26.50
C LYS A 185 6.14 12.78 -27.61
N THR A 186 7.36 13.29 -27.43
CA THR A 186 8.04 14.09 -28.48
C THR A 186 8.31 13.26 -29.72
N LEU A 187 8.81 12.03 -29.58
CA LEU A 187 9.03 11.13 -30.71
C LEU A 187 7.73 10.75 -31.44
N ASN A 188 6.61 10.62 -30.73
CA ASN A 188 5.31 10.39 -31.40
C ASN A 188 4.84 11.62 -32.19
N LEU A 189 5.12 12.84 -31.72
CA LEU A 189 4.81 14.06 -32.48
C LEU A 189 5.69 14.18 -33.72
N GLU A 190 7.00 13.92 -33.59
CA GLU A 190 7.93 13.88 -34.71
C GLU A 190 7.55 12.81 -35.75
N LEU A 191 7.01 11.66 -35.29
CA LEU A 191 6.52 10.61 -36.19
C LEU A 191 5.28 11.05 -36.97
N ILE A 192 4.39 11.85 -36.37
CA ILE A 192 3.23 12.43 -37.06
C ILE A 192 3.71 13.43 -38.12
N GLU A 193 4.64 14.33 -37.77
CA GLU A 193 5.21 15.30 -38.71
C GLU A 193 5.99 14.64 -39.86
N ALA A 194 6.77 13.60 -39.58
CA ALA A 194 7.50 12.84 -40.59
C ALA A 194 6.54 12.06 -41.53
N ASN A 195 5.42 11.58 -41.01
CA ASN A 195 4.34 10.99 -41.82
C ASN A 195 3.65 12.04 -42.71
N GLU A 196 3.40 13.24 -42.21
CA GLU A 196 2.83 14.35 -42.98
C GLU A 196 3.78 14.80 -44.10
N ASN A 197 5.09 14.75 -43.86
CA ASN A 197 6.13 15.08 -44.83
C ASN A 197 6.54 13.89 -45.73
N PHE A 198 5.92 12.72 -45.59
CA PHE A 198 6.22 11.48 -46.32
C PHE A 198 7.71 11.06 -46.27
N ASN A 199 8.41 11.38 -45.19
CA ASN A 199 9.83 11.06 -45.04
C ASN A 199 10.03 9.66 -44.46
N MET A 200 10.04 8.65 -45.33
CA MET A 200 10.18 7.24 -44.95
C MET A 200 11.46 6.90 -44.17
N GLN A 201 12.55 7.65 -44.41
CA GLN A 201 13.80 7.46 -43.67
C GLN A 201 13.70 7.98 -42.23
N GLU A 202 13.11 9.16 -42.03
CA GLU A 202 12.87 9.70 -40.68
C GLU A 202 11.88 8.83 -39.89
N ILE A 203 10.83 8.31 -40.54
CA ILE A 203 9.85 7.41 -39.91
C ILE A 203 10.55 6.16 -39.35
N SER A 204 11.41 5.50 -40.13
CA SER A 204 12.13 4.30 -39.69
C SER A 204 13.02 4.58 -38.47
N VAL A 205 13.74 5.71 -38.48
CA VAL A 205 14.63 6.12 -37.38
C VAL A 205 13.85 6.44 -36.12
N ILE A 206 12.70 7.13 -36.25
CA ILE A 206 11.86 7.49 -35.10
C ILE A 206 11.18 6.24 -34.52
N GLN A 207 10.78 5.28 -35.35
CA GLN A 207 10.22 4.00 -34.89
C GLN A 207 11.23 3.17 -34.09
N GLU A 208 12.49 3.12 -34.53
CA GLU A 208 13.56 2.43 -33.80
C GLU A 208 13.80 3.08 -32.42
N LYS A 209 13.90 4.42 -32.37
CA LYS A 209 14.00 5.16 -31.10
C LYS A 209 12.80 4.92 -30.18
N LEU A 210 11.59 4.90 -30.73
CA LEU A 210 10.38 4.60 -29.97
C LEU A 210 10.38 3.18 -29.41
N SER A 211 10.97 2.20 -30.11
CA SER A 211 11.15 0.85 -29.57
C SER A 211 12.04 0.89 -28.34
N VAL A 212 13.24 1.48 -28.47
CA VAL A 212 14.22 1.57 -27.38
C VAL A 212 13.66 2.29 -26.15
N VAL A 213 12.91 3.38 -26.34
CA VAL A 213 12.28 4.11 -25.23
C VAL A 213 11.16 3.27 -24.57
N LYS A 214 10.36 2.55 -25.36
CA LYS A 214 9.34 1.64 -24.80
C LYS A 214 9.96 0.47 -24.03
N ASP A 215 11.07 -0.07 -24.52
CA ASP A 215 11.77 -1.18 -23.88
C ASP A 215 12.40 -0.72 -22.56
N LYS A 216 13.04 0.45 -22.52
CA LYS A 216 13.54 1.05 -21.27
C LYS A 216 12.44 1.35 -20.26
N ILE A 217 11.29 1.88 -20.71
CA ILE A 217 10.14 2.08 -19.82
C ILE A 217 9.69 0.72 -19.26
N ARG A 218 9.64 -0.32 -20.09
CA ARG A 218 9.26 -1.68 -19.68
C ARG A 218 10.26 -2.28 -18.68
N GLU A 219 11.56 -2.17 -18.92
CA GLU A 219 12.61 -2.60 -18.00
C GLU A 219 12.52 -1.89 -16.65
N LEU A 220 12.27 -0.58 -16.64
CA LEU A 220 12.14 0.21 -15.41
C LEU A 220 10.79 0.01 -14.69
N THR A 221 9.80 -0.59 -15.35
CA THR A 221 8.46 -0.84 -14.78
C THR A 221 8.17 -2.31 -14.49
N MET A 222 9.00 -3.23 -14.98
CA MET A 222 8.92 -4.66 -14.67
C MET A 222 9.99 -5.05 -13.64
N PRO A 223 9.65 -5.90 -12.65
CA PRO A 223 10.67 -6.51 -11.82
C PRO A 223 11.56 -7.39 -12.71
N GLU A 224 12.89 -7.25 -12.57
CA GLU A 224 13.86 -8.12 -13.26
C GLU A 224 13.55 -9.59 -12.94
N ASP A 225 12.96 -10.30 -13.90
CA ASP A 225 12.76 -11.75 -13.82
C ASP A 225 13.83 -12.46 -14.67
N PRO A 226 14.79 -13.18 -14.06
CA PRO A 226 15.79 -13.98 -14.76
C PRO A 226 15.21 -15.17 -15.57
N LEU A 227 13.90 -15.43 -15.48
CA LEU A 227 13.25 -16.57 -16.14
C LEU A 227 12.51 -16.22 -17.43
N LEU A 228 12.39 -14.94 -17.79
CA LEU A 228 11.96 -14.54 -19.13
C LEU A 228 13.16 -14.50 -20.08
N GLY A 229 13.74 -15.67 -20.31
CA GLY A 229 14.58 -15.89 -21.48
C GLY A 229 13.77 -15.53 -22.72
N VAL A 230 14.42 -14.81 -23.64
CA VAL A 230 13.92 -14.42 -24.96
C VAL A 230 13.10 -15.56 -25.55
N PHE A 231 11.77 -15.44 -25.53
CA PHE A 231 10.93 -16.21 -26.45
C PHE A 231 11.10 -15.50 -27.78
N GLU A 232 12.03 -16.02 -28.59
CA GLU A 232 12.00 -15.75 -30.03
C GLU A 232 10.59 -16.11 -30.51
N ASP A 233 9.97 -15.18 -31.23
CA ASP A 233 8.67 -15.37 -31.86
C ASP A 233 8.77 -16.53 -32.87
N GLU A 234 8.59 -17.77 -32.43
CA GLU A 234 8.25 -18.87 -33.31
C GLU A 234 6.73 -18.89 -33.50
N ASP A 235 6.34 -18.48 -34.71
CA ASP A 235 4.97 -18.47 -35.23
C ASP A 235 4.24 -19.80 -34.98
N GLY A 236 3.21 -19.78 -34.15
CA GLY A 236 2.23 -20.87 -34.05
C GLY A 236 1.49 -20.91 -32.72
N ASP A 237 0.36 -20.21 -32.63
CA ASP A 237 -0.60 -20.35 -31.52
C ASP A 237 -1.12 -21.81 -31.45
N PRO A 238 -0.79 -22.59 -30.40
CA PRO A 238 -1.20 -23.98 -30.28
C PRO A 238 -2.66 -24.15 -29.85
N PHE A 239 -3.42 -23.06 -29.67
CA PHE A 239 -4.82 -23.06 -29.25
C PHE A 239 -5.82 -22.75 -30.37
N ILE A 240 -5.37 -22.63 -31.62
CA ILE A 240 -6.26 -22.57 -32.78
C ILE A 240 -6.48 -24.00 -33.30
N GLU A 241 -7.48 -24.70 -32.76
CA GLU A 241 -8.03 -25.91 -33.39
C GLU A 241 -8.72 -25.52 -34.72
N LYS A 242 -8.43 -26.28 -35.80
CA LYS A 242 -9.12 -26.19 -37.10
C LYS A 242 -10.37 -27.08 -37.13
#